data_AF-A0A7U3YFJ3-F1
#
_entry.id   AF-A0A7U3YFJ3-F1
#
_cell.length_a   1.000
_cell.length_b   1.000
_cell.length_c   1.000
_cell.angle_alpha   90.00
_cell.angle_beta   90.00
_cell.angle_gamma   90.00
#
_symmetry.space_group_name_H-M   'P 1'
#
loop_
_entity.id
_entity.type
_entity.pdbx_description
1 polymer ?
#
loop_
_entity_poly.entity_id
_entity_poly.type
_entity_poly.pdbx_seq_one_letter_code
_entity_poly.pdbx_strand_id
1 'polypeptide(L)'
;MHSFCCHMGGQEEGELCAGLQRLKQEHGPLREQKQRLFERAQAIAGAKEEKNWREWLLALRESVQVFVNELDPHSEREEGVLFPMMEQYIGRTSGPIAVMEYEHEQAKQRLASFLAETAELPETVDRDRAAALANVVIDAYHILAEHFMKEENVLFPMAERLLSAEEKEELAEKISQI
;
A
#
# COMPACT_ATOMS: atom_id res chain seq x y z
N MET A 1 -6.52 51.27 -20.01
CA MET A 1 -7.19 50.09 -19.45
C MET A 1 -6.31 48.88 -19.71
N HIS A 2 -5.51 48.47 -18.71
CA HIS A 2 -4.67 47.27 -18.79
C HIS A 2 -5.56 46.06 -18.46
N SER A 3 -5.75 45.17 -19.44
CA SER A 3 -6.45 43.90 -19.23
C SER A 3 -5.46 42.90 -18.67
N PHE A 4 -5.64 42.52 -17.40
CA PHE A 4 -4.92 41.43 -16.76
C PHE A 4 -5.48 40.09 -17.30
N CYS A 5 -4.74 39.41 -18.16
CA CYS A 5 -4.97 37.99 -18.42
C CYS A 5 -4.54 37.20 -17.18
N CYS A 6 -5.51 36.65 -16.46
CA CYS A 6 -5.27 35.62 -15.46
C CYS A 6 -4.85 34.34 -16.19
N HIS A 7 -3.55 34.05 -16.19
CA HIS A 7 -3.02 32.76 -16.58
C HIS A 7 -3.27 31.80 -15.40
N MET A 8 -4.39 31.09 -15.44
CA MET A 8 -4.59 29.90 -14.61
C MET A 8 -3.62 28.85 -15.13
N GLY A 9 -2.45 28.76 -14.52
CA GLY A 9 -1.51 27.67 -14.74
C GLY A 9 -2.14 26.38 -14.23
N GLY A 10 -2.86 25.67 -15.11
CA GLY A 10 -3.02 24.24 -14.94
C GLY A 10 -1.61 23.65 -14.97
N GLN A 11 -1.17 23.09 -13.85
CA GLN A 11 0.05 22.29 -13.86
C GLN A 11 -0.26 21.10 -14.77
N GLU A 12 0.43 21.03 -15.92
CA GLU A 12 0.49 19.79 -16.68
C GLU A 12 0.98 18.71 -15.70
N GLU A 13 0.19 17.65 -15.53
CA GLU A 13 0.67 16.42 -14.90
C GLU A 13 1.79 15.89 -15.80
N GLY A 14 3.00 16.38 -15.54
CA GLY A 14 4.21 15.94 -16.22
C GLY A 14 4.37 14.44 -16.04
N GLU A 15 4.85 13.78 -17.10
CA GLU A 15 5.17 12.36 -17.07
C GLU A 15 6.18 12.08 -15.95
N LEU A 16 5.86 11.13 -15.06
CA LEU A 16 6.76 10.69 -14.00
C LEU A 16 8.02 10.05 -14.62
N CYS A 17 9.17 10.21 -13.97
CA CYS A 17 10.37 9.50 -14.36
C CYS A 17 10.15 7.98 -14.31
N ALA A 18 10.97 7.22 -15.03
CA ALA A 18 10.81 5.77 -15.18
C ALA A 18 10.72 5.03 -13.83
N GLY A 19 11.49 5.47 -12.82
CA GLY A 19 11.45 4.88 -11.49
C GLY A 19 10.10 5.05 -10.80
N LEU A 20 9.61 6.30 -10.73
CA LEU A 20 8.32 6.62 -10.12
C LEU A 20 7.14 6.03 -10.92
N GLN A 21 7.25 6.00 -12.25
CA GLN A 21 6.24 5.38 -13.11
C GLN A 21 6.13 3.88 -12.87
N ARG A 22 7.26 3.19 -12.64
CA ARG A 22 7.26 1.77 -12.26
C ARG A 22 6.56 1.53 -10.93
N LEU A 23 6.89 2.27 -9.88
CA LEU A 23 6.22 2.14 -8.57
C LEU A 23 4.70 2.33 -8.71
N LYS A 24 4.28 3.37 -9.45
CA LYS A 24 2.86 3.60 -9.75
C LYS A 24 2.21 2.44 -10.53
N GLN A 25 2.92 1.80 -11.46
CA GLN A 25 2.39 0.66 -12.22
C GLN A 25 2.19 -0.59 -11.36
N GLU A 26 3.04 -0.79 -10.34
CA GLU A 26 2.91 -1.90 -9.38
C GLU A 26 1.58 -1.83 -8.59
N HIS A 27 1.01 -0.63 -8.42
CA HIS A 27 -0.27 -0.46 -7.71
C HIS A 27 -1.46 -1.12 -8.41
N GLY A 28 -1.42 -1.29 -9.74
CA GLY A 28 -2.55 -1.88 -10.48
C GLY A 28 -2.88 -3.29 -9.97
N PRO A 29 -1.95 -4.27 -10.11
CA PRO A 29 -2.12 -5.61 -9.57
C PRO A 29 -2.37 -5.63 -8.05
N LEU A 30 -1.68 -4.79 -7.28
CA LEU A 30 -1.87 -4.72 -5.83
C LEU A 30 -3.28 -4.25 -5.43
N ARG A 31 -3.85 -3.27 -6.14
CA ARG A 31 -5.24 -2.82 -5.91
C ARG A 31 -6.25 -3.92 -6.16
N GLU A 32 -6.10 -4.67 -7.25
CA GLU A 32 -6.99 -5.77 -7.56
C GLU A 32 -6.92 -6.88 -6.49
N GLN A 33 -5.71 -7.24 -6.07
CA GLN A 33 -5.50 -8.23 -5.00
C GLN A 33 -6.11 -7.75 -3.68
N LYS A 34 -5.79 -6.52 -3.26
CA LYS A 34 -6.30 -5.88 -2.06
C LYS A 34 -7.83 -5.82 -2.05
N GLN A 35 -8.46 -5.49 -3.19
CA GLN A 35 -9.92 -5.47 -3.32
C GLN A 35 -10.54 -6.87 -3.13
N ARG A 36 -9.94 -7.91 -3.72
CA ARG A 36 -10.39 -9.30 -3.50
C ARG A 36 -10.26 -9.74 -2.04
N LEU A 37 -9.19 -9.34 -1.35
CA LEU A 37 -9.03 -9.61 0.08
C LEU A 37 -10.16 -8.99 0.90
N PHE A 38 -10.47 -7.73 0.63
CA PHE A 38 -11.52 -7.00 1.32
C PHE A 38 -12.89 -7.63 1.11
N GLU A 39 -13.25 -8.01 -0.11
CA GLU A 39 -14.50 -8.69 -0.40
C GLU A 39 -14.64 -10.02 0.36
N ARG A 40 -13.56 -10.83 0.40
CA ARG A 40 -13.54 -12.09 1.16
C ARG A 40 -13.65 -11.86 2.66
N ALA A 41 -12.91 -10.88 3.18
CA ALA A 41 -12.96 -10.54 4.60
C ALA A 41 -14.34 -9.99 5.01
N GLN A 42 -14.96 -9.15 4.17
CA GLN A 42 -16.33 -8.68 4.39
C GLN A 42 -17.35 -9.82 4.37
N ALA A 43 -17.19 -10.79 3.47
CA ALA A 43 -18.05 -11.97 3.44
C ALA A 43 -17.96 -12.77 4.75
N ILE A 44 -16.76 -12.96 5.29
CA ILE A 44 -16.56 -13.62 6.60
C ILE A 44 -17.19 -12.80 7.73
N ALA A 45 -16.88 -11.50 7.81
CA ALA A 45 -17.35 -10.63 8.90
C ALA A 45 -18.87 -10.42 8.89
N GLY A 46 -19.49 -10.38 7.71
CA GLY A 46 -20.91 -10.12 7.51
C GLY A 46 -21.81 -11.37 7.57
N ALA A 47 -21.24 -12.57 7.45
CA ALA A 47 -22.02 -13.80 7.46
C ALA A 47 -22.68 -14.06 8.84
N LYS A 48 -23.95 -14.47 8.81
CA LYS A 48 -24.76 -14.70 10.02
C LYS A 48 -24.69 -16.14 10.50
N GLU A 49 -24.58 -17.08 9.56
CA GLU A 49 -24.46 -18.50 9.80
C GLU A 49 -23.51 -19.07 8.75
N GLU A 50 -22.56 -19.89 9.19
CA GLU A 50 -21.63 -20.62 8.32
C GLU A 50 -21.29 -21.95 9.00
N LYS A 51 -21.07 -22.99 8.20
CA LYS A 51 -20.78 -24.33 8.69
C LYS A 51 -19.29 -24.56 8.91
N ASN A 52 -18.43 -23.80 8.23
CA ASN A 52 -16.98 -24.00 8.31
C ASN A 52 -16.16 -22.70 8.24
N TRP A 53 -16.19 -21.90 9.32
CA TRP A 53 -15.37 -20.69 9.45
C TRP A 53 -13.87 -20.93 9.26
N ARG A 54 -13.37 -22.08 9.69
CA ARG A 54 -11.96 -22.46 9.57
C ARG A 54 -11.53 -22.48 8.11
N GLU A 55 -12.31 -23.11 7.24
CA GLU A 55 -12.00 -23.20 5.80
C GLU A 55 -11.98 -21.82 5.13
N TRP A 56 -12.92 -20.94 5.46
CA TRP A 56 -12.96 -19.59 4.92
C TRP A 56 -11.75 -18.75 5.38
N LEU A 57 -11.37 -18.86 6.65
CA LEU A 57 -10.16 -18.19 7.17
C LEU A 57 -8.89 -18.71 6.52
N LEU A 58 -8.78 -20.02 6.26
CA LEU A 58 -7.63 -20.60 5.55
C LEU A 58 -7.56 -20.11 4.10
N ALA A 59 -8.69 -20.03 3.40
CA ALA A 59 -8.74 -19.46 2.05
C ALA A 59 -8.39 -17.96 2.02
N LEU A 60 -8.80 -17.20 3.04
CA LEU A 60 -8.39 -15.80 3.20
C LEU A 60 -6.89 -15.71 3.51
N ARG A 61 -6.35 -16.57 4.39
CA ARG A 61 -4.92 -16.69 4.70
C ARG A 61 -4.07 -16.88 3.46
N GLU A 62 -4.42 -17.85 2.61
CA GLU A 62 -3.70 -18.09 1.35
C GLU A 62 -3.68 -16.83 0.48
N SER A 63 -4.80 -16.14 0.39
CA SER A 63 -4.91 -14.91 -0.40
C SER A 63 -4.06 -13.79 0.19
N VAL A 64 -4.05 -13.63 1.52
CA VAL A 64 -3.20 -12.64 2.22
C VAL A 64 -1.73 -12.96 2.02
N GLN A 65 -1.32 -14.23 2.07
CA GLN A 65 0.07 -14.61 1.84
C GLN A 65 0.54 -14.23 0.43
N VAL A 66 -0.29 -14.50 -0.60
CA VAL A 66 0.02 -14.08 -1.98
C VAL A 66 0.14 -12.57 -2.08
N PHE A 67 -0.79 -11.83 -1.47
CA PHE A 67 -0.75 -10.37 -1.50
C PHE A 67 0.49 -9.79 -0.81
N VAL A 68 0.85 -10.30 0.37
CA VAL A 68 2.05 -9.86 1.11
C VAL A 68 3.32 -10.11 0.28
N ASN A 69 3.43 -11.26 -0.39
CA ASN A 69 4.58 -11.58 -1.23
C ASN A 69 4.77 -10.59 -2.40
N GLU A 70 3.69 -9.94 -2.86
CA GLU A 70 3.73 -8.92 -3.91
C GLU A 70 3.89 -7.50 -3.33
N LEU A 71 3.31 -7.23 -2.15
CA LEU A 71 3.37 -5.94 -1.48
C LEU A 71 4.75 -5.66 -0.89
N ASP A 72 5.41 -6.67 -0.30
CA ASP A 72 6.69 -6.49 0.40
C ASP A 72 7.79 -5.93 -0.53
N PRO A 73 8.04 -6.47 -1.74
CA PRO A 73 9.04 -5.89 -2.64
C PRO A 73 8.72 -4.46 -3.08
N HIS A 74 7.44 -4.12 -3.20
CA HIS A 74 7.01 -2.76 -3.51
C HIS A 74 7.38 -1.80 -2.38
N SER A 75 6.98 -2.12 -1.14
CA SER A 75 7.35 -1.32 0.04
C SER A 75 8.86 -1.28 0.27
N GLU A 76 9.61 -2.34 -0.07
CA GLU A 76 11.09 -2.36 0.00
C GLU A 76 11.75 -1.38 -0.99
N ARG A 77 11.24 -1.27 -2.21
CA ARG A 77 11.73 -0.25 -3.16
C ARG A 77 11.51 1.16 -2.61
N GLU A 78 10.40 1.38 -1.93
CA GLU A 78 10.08 2.68 -1.37
C GLU A 78 10.92 3.00 -0.12
N GLU A 79 10.85 2.15 0.91
CA GLU A 79 11.55 2.33 2.18
C GLU A 79 13.08 2.25 2.03
N GLY A 80 13.57 1.41 1.10
CA GLY A 80 14.97 1.15 0.87
C GLY A 80 15.64 2.05 -0.17
N VAL A 81 14.87 2.68 -1.06
CA VAL A 81 15.40 3.51 -2.14
C VAL A 81 14.74 4.89 -2.18
N LEU A 82 13.44 4.98 -2.48
CA LEU A 82 12.79 6.26 -2.72
C LEU A 82 12.83 7.17 -1.49
N PHE A 83 12.42 6.68 -0.31
CA PHE A 83 12.34 7.48 0.90
C PHE A 83 13.73 7.98 1.35
N PRO A 84 14.80 7.14 1.38
CA PRO A 84 16.16 7.63 1.62
C PRO A 84 16.63 8.72 0.65
N MET A 85 16.28 8.61 -0.64
CA MET A 85 16.65 9.63 -1.63
C MET A 85 15.91 10.95 -1.40
N MET A 86 14.65 10.88 -0.93
CA MET A 86 13.85 12.06 -0.59
C MET A 86 14.19 12.68 0.77
N GLU A 87 14.79 11.92 1.69
CA GLU A 87 15.12 12.35 3.06
C GLU A 87 15.95 13.64 3.09
N GLN A 88 16.90 13.81 2.18
CA GLN A 88 17.74 15.01 2.09
C GLN A 88 16.94 16.30 1.76
N TYR A 89 15.75 16.16 1.15
CA TYR A 89 14.93 17.28 0.70
C TYR A 89 13.83 17.65 1.69
N ILE A 90 13.18 16.66 2.30
CA ILE A 90 11.99 16.86 3.14
C ILE A 90 12.14 16.35 4.57
N GLY A 91 13.28 15.75 4.91
CA GLY A 91 13.52 15.10 6.19
C GLY A 91 12.74 13.79 6.35
N ARG A 92 13.18 12.95 7.28
CA ARG A 92 12.57 11.62 7.53
C ARG A 92 11.77 11.54 8.81
N THR A 93 12.19 12.24 9.87
CA THR A 93 11.62 12.10 11.22
C THR A 93 10.32 12.88 11.44
N SER A 94 9.99 13.80 10.53
CA SER A 94 8.75 14.57 10.55
C SER A 94 8.34 14.90 9.13
N GLY A 95 7.07 14.72 8.78
CA GLY A 95 6.54 15.07 7.46
C GLY A 95 6.03 13.86 6.68
N PRO A 96 5.92 13.95 5.34
CA PRO A 96 5.29 12.93 4.51
C PRO A 96 5.92 11.55 4.67
N ILE A 97 7.25 11.43 4.66
CA ILE A 97 7.94 10.13 4.79
C ILE A 97 7.59 9.42 6.09
N ALA A 98 7.60 10.12 7.23
CA ALA A 98 7.25 9.54 8.52
C ALA A 98 5.80 8.98 8.55
N VAL A 99 4.87 9.66 7.87
CA VAL A 99 3.49 9.19 7.76
C VAL A 99 3.43 7.94 6.88
N MET A 100 4.16 7.91 5.77
CA MET A 100 4.20 6.76 4.87
C MET A 100 4.79 5.52 5.58
N GLU A 101 5.96 5.65 6.21
CA GLU A 101 6.59 4.56 6.97
C GLU A 101 5.68 4.05 8.10
N TYR A 102 4.97 4.95 8.78
CA TYR A 102 4.01 4.57 9.83
C TYR A 102 2.81 3.78 9.27
N GLU A 103 2.31 4.13 8.09
CA GLU A 103 1.22 3.42 7.44
C GLU A 103 1.66 2.05 6.90
N HIS A 104 2.87 1.96 6.34
CA HIS A 104 3.51 0.69 6.00
C HIS A 104 3.58 -0.24 7.21
N GLU A 105 4.11 0.26 8.34
CA GLU A 105 4.24 -0.55 9.56
C GLU A 105 2.87 -1.02 10.07
N GLN A 106 1.87 -0.14 10.08
CA GLN A 106 0.53 -0.55 10.49
C GLN A 106 -0.08 -1.62 9.58
N ALA A 107 0.02 -1.45 8.26
CA ALA A 107 -0.49 -2.44 7.31
C ALA A 107 0.24 -3.79 7.45
N LYS A 108 1.58 -3.78 7.47
CA LYS A 108 2.43 -4.95 7.70
C LYS A 108 2.05 -5.65 9.01
N GLN A 109 1.90 -4.91 10.10
CA GLN A 109 1.55 -5.47 11.41
C GLN A 109 0.17 -6.15 11.39
N ARG A 110 -0.85 -5.57 10.75
CA ARG A 110 -2.18 -6.18 10.65
C ARG A 110 -2.15 -7.48 9.85
N LEU A 111 -1.52 -7.45 8.68
CA LEU A 111 -1.40 -8.64 7.81
C LEU A 111 -0.58 -9.74 8.51
N ALA A 112 0.53 -9.39 9.15
CA ALA A 112 1.34 -10.32 9.93
C ALA A 112 0.58 -10.91 11.13
N SER A 113 -0.20 -10.10 11.86
CA SER A 113 -1.03 -10.60 12.97
C SER A 113 -2.06 -11.60 12.49
N PHE A 114 -2.75 -11.30 11.38
CA PHE A 114 -3.69 -12.23 10.77
C PHE A 114 -3.01 -13.54 10.34
N LEU A 115 -1.85 -13.46 9.71
CA LEU A 115 -1.04 -14.63 9.34
C LEU A 115 -0.45 -15.38 10.55
N ALA A 116 -0.23 -14.74 11.69
CA ALA A 116 0.20 -15.44 12.90
C ALA A 116 -0.99 -16.19 13.52
N GLU A 117 -2.11 -15.48 13.70
CA GLU A 117 -3.30 -16.00 14.39
C GLU A 117 -4.05 -17.07 13.61
N THR A 118 -3.87 -17.13 12.29
CA THR A 118 -4.47 -18.18 11.45
C THR A 118 -3.51 -19.33 11.13
N ALA A 119 -2.29 -19.35 11.68
CA ALA A 119 -1.29 -20.39 11.37
C ALA A 119 -1.70 -21.75 11.94
N GLU A 120 -2.27 -21.74 13.15
CA GLU A 120 -2.75 -22.93 13.86
C GLU A 120 -4.19 -22.71 14.31
N LEU A 121 -5.11 -22.63 13.34
CA LEU A 121 -6.54 -22.53 13.66
C LEU A 121 -7.06 -23.82 14.31
N PRO A 122 -7.84 -23.73 15.40
CA PRO A 122 -8.50 -24.88 16.00
C PRO A 122 -9.46 -25.54 14.99
N GLU A 123 -9.82 -26.80 15.22
CA GLU A 123 -10.76 -27.54 14.35
C GLU A 123 -12.11 -26.84 14.22
N THR A 124 -12.56 -26.17 15.29
CA THR A 124 -13.78 -25.37 15.32
C THR A 124 -13.42 -23.93 15.64
N VAL A 125 -13.90 -23.01 14.81
CA VAL A 125 -13.77 -21.56 15.00
C VAL A 125 -15.17 -21.01 15.10
N ASP A 126 -15.45 -20.20 16.12
CA ASP A 126 -16.75 -19.53 16.23
C ASP A 126 -16.83 -18.29 15.32
N ARG A 127 -18.06 -17.81 15.12
CA ARG A 127 -18.35 -16.67 14.26
C ARG A 127 -17.63 -15.40 14.70
N ASP A 128 -17.58 -15.13 16.01
CA ASP A 128 -17.05 -13.87 16.52
C ASP A 128 -15.53 -13.81 16.33
N ARG A 129 -14.84 -14.93 16.54
CA ARG A 129 -13.41 -15.09 16.24
C ARG A 129 -13.13 -14.94 14.74
N ALA A 130 -13.95 -15.55 13.89
CA ALA A 130 -13.79 -15.44 12.44
C ALA A 130 -13.99 -13.99 11.96
N ALA A 131 -15.02 -13.32 12.46
CA ALA A 131 -15.28 -11.91 12.15
C ALA A 131 -14.14 -11.01 12.65
N ALA A 132 -13.63 -11.23 13.87
CA ALA A 132 -12.51 -10.47 14.41
C ALA A 132 -11.25 -10.59 13.53
N LEU A 133 -10.89 -11.80 13.11
CA LEU A 133 -9.74 -12.03 12.23
C LEU A 133 -9.94 -11.40 10.84
N ALA A 134 -11.14 -11.48 10.29
CA ALA A 134 -11.45 -10.84 9.01
C ALA A 134 -11.39 -9.30 9.11
N ASN A 135 -11.84 -8.72 10.22
CA ASN A 135 -11.77 -7.27 10.44
C ASN A 135 -10.32 -6.75 10.46
N VAL A 136 -9.35 -7.54 10.93
CA VAL A 136 -7.91 -7.18 10.85
C VAL A 136 -7.47 -6.97 9.39
N VAL A 137 -7.94 -7.81 8.46
CA VAL A 137 -7.64 -7.68 7.03
C VAL A 137 -8.38 -6.48 6.40
N ILE A 138 -9.61 -6.21 6.86
CA ILE A 138 -10.38 -5.03 6.45
C ILE A 138 -9.67 -3.73 6.87
N ASP A 139 -9.13 -3.67 8.09
CA ASP A 139 -8.38 -2.51 8.56
C ASP A 139 -7.13 -2.27 7.69
N ALA A 140 -6.38 -3.34 7.37
CA ALA A 140 -5.22 -3.26 6.47
C ALA A 140 -5.61 -2.74 5.07
N TYR A 141 -6.77 -3.16 4.54
CA TYR A 141 -7.30 -2.65 3.26
C TYR A 141 -7.48 -1.13 3.29
N HIS A 142 -8.07 -0.59 4.35
CA HIS A 142 -8.36 0.84 4.46
C HIS A 142 -7.08 1.68 4.52
N ILE A 143 -6.11 1.25 5.33
CA ILE A 143 -4.79 1.89 5.41
C ILE A 143 -4.16 1.95 4.02
N LEU A 144 -4.04 0.79 3.35
CA LEU A 144 -3.40 0.70 2.03
C LEU A 144 -4.19 1.41 0.91
N ALA A 145 -5.51 1.56 1.04
CA ALA A 145 -6.30 2.37 0.10
C ALA A 145 -5.91 3.85 0.16
N GLU A 146 -5.84 4.39 1.37
CA GLU A 146 -5.44 5.79 1.57
C GLU A 146 -3.95 5.99 1.23
N HIS A 147 -3.12 5.00 1.54
CA HIS A 147 -1.69 5.02 1.29
C HIS A 147 -1.36 5.18 -0.20
N PHE A 148 -1.90 4.32 -1.05
CA PHE A 148 -1.69 4.40 -2.50
C PHE A 148 -2.21 5.71 -3.10
N MET A 149 -3.24 6.31 -2.51
CA MET A 149 -3.69 7.65 -2.93
C MET A 149 -2.68 8.73 -2.56
N LYS A 150 -2.02 8.64 -1.40
CA LYS A 150 -0.99 9.61 -0.98
C LYS A 150 0.25 9.50 -1.85
N GLU A 151 0.67 8.29 -2.19
CA GLU A 151 1.80 8.08 -3.10
C GLU A 151 1.56 8.75 -4.45
N GLU A 152 0.46 8.39 -5.10
CA GLU A 152 0.25 8.81 -6.48
C GLU A 152 -0.09 10.29 -6.62
N ASN A 153 -0.80 10.86 -5.66
CA ASN A 153 -1.28 12.24 -5.75
C ASN A 153 -0.38 13.25 -5.01
N VAL A 154 0.48 12.78 -4.11
CA VAL A 154 1.31 13.65 -3.27
C VAL A 154 2.78 13.27 -3.38
N LEU A 155 3.16 12.05 -3.02
CA LEU A 155 4.57 11.69 -2.86
C LEU A 155 5.31 11.59 -4.19
N PHE A 156 4.78 10.85 -5.17
CA PHE A 156 5.43 10.70 -6.48
C PHE A 156 5.51 12.04 -7.24
N PRO A 157 4.45 12.87 -7.33
CA PRO A 157 4.58 14.20 -7.94
C PRO A 157 5.56 15.13 -7.20
N MET A 158 5.74 14.94 -5.89
CA MET A 158 6.71 15.67 -5.10
C MET A 158 8.14 15.19 -5.40
N ALA A 159 8.36 13.87 -5.43
CA ALA A 159 9.63 13.26 -5.80
C ALA A 159 10.06 13.69 -7.21
N GLU A 160 9.14 13.69 -8.17
CA GLU A 160 9.39 14.12 -9.55
C GLU A 160 9.87 15.58 -9.63
N ARG A 161 9.41 16.45 -8.72
CA ARG A 161 9.83 17.86 -8.68
C ARG A 161 11.14 18.08 -7.92
N LEU A 162 11.44 17.26 -6.93
CA LEU A 162 12.58 17.44 -6.03
C LEU A 162 13.85 16.78 -6.55
N LEU A 163 13.74 15.57 -7.10
CA LEU A 163 14.88 14.80 -7.57
C LEU A 163 15.51 15.42 -8.82
N SER A 164 16.84 15.44 -8.88
CA SER A 164 17.58 15.83 -10.09
C SER A 164 17.40 14.81 -11.22
N ALA A 165 17.87 15.14 -12.43
CA ALA A 165 17.82 14.21 -13.55
C ALA A 165 18.65 12.95 -13.26
N GLU A 166 19.83 13.12 -12.67
CA GLU A 166 20.75 12.04 -12.28
C GLU A 166 20.13 11.18 -11.17
N GLU A 167 19.49 11.78 -10.16
CA GLU A 167 18.81 11.03 -9.10
C GLU A 167 17.60 10.24 -9.63
N LYS A 168 16.90 10.75 -10.65
CA LYS A 168 15.81 10.01 -11.30
C LYS A 168 16.30 8.77 -12.06
N GLU A 169 17.46 8.88 -12.72
CA GLU A 169 18.12 7.73 -13.35
C GLU A 169 18.58 6.72 -12.29
N GLU A 170 19.22 7.19 -11.22
CA GLU A 170 19.66 6.36 -10.10
C GLU A 170 18.49 5.63 -9.42
N LEU A 171 17.36 6.32 -9.22
CA LEU A 171 16.13 5.73 -8.68
C LEU A 171 15.68 4.55 -9.55
N ALA A 172 15.58 4.77 -10.87
CA ALA A 172 15.12 3.75 -11.80
C ALA A 172 16.04 2.52 -11.81
N GLU A 173 17.36 2.73 -11.75
CA GLU A 173 18.34 1.64 -11.68
C GLU A 173 18.20 0.86 -10.37
N LYS A 174 18.18 1.53 -9.22
CA LYS A 174 18.16 0.88 -7.90
C LYS A 174 16.90 0.05 -7.67
N ILE A 175 15.72 0.60 -7.98
CA ILE A 175 14.46 -0.14 -7.78
C ILE A 175 14.35 -1.35 -8.73
N SER A 176 15.13 -1.38 -9.81
CA SER A 176 15.17 -2.51 -10.74
C SER A 176 15.94 -3.73 -10.24
N GLN A 177 16.74 -3.54 -9.18
CA GLN A 177 17.56 -4.58 -8.58
C GLN A 177 16.85 -5.29 -7.40
N ILE A 178 15.65 -4.82 -7.04
CA ILE A 178 14.72 -5.42 -6.06
C ILE A 178 13.57 -6.05 -6.83
#